data_AF-A0A6I3EI26-F1
#
_entry.id   AF-A0A6I3EI26-F1
#
_cell.length_a   1.000
_cell.length_b   1.000
_cell.length_c   1.000
_cell.angle_alpha   90.00
_cell.angle_beta   90.00
_cell.angle_gamma   90.00
#
_symmetry.space_group_name_H-M   'P 1'
#
loop_
_entity.id
_entity.type
_entity.pdbx_description
1 polymer ?
#
loop_
_entity_poly.entity_id
_entity_poly.type
_entity_poly.pdbx_seq_one_letter_code
_entity_poly.pdbx_strand_id
1 'polypeptide(L)'
;MKSIRAFRGAIQLNVDASEEMRKCVAQLLKEIFESNSIENEDLISMLFTATPDLTCEFPAVGARVFGITDVPLICASEIDV
;
A
#
# COMPACT_ATOMS: atom_id res chain seq x y z
N MET A 1 -12.21 -11.02 22.95
CA MET A 1 -11.46 -9.94 22.28
C MET A 1 -11.04 -10.41 20.90
N LYS A 2 -11.33 -9.65 19.83
CA LYS A 2 -10.72 -9.93 18.52
C LYS A 2 -9.22 -9.58 18.60
N SER A 3 -8.36 -10.45 18.09
CA SER A 3 -6.92 -10.19 18.04
C SER A 3 -6.56 -9.34 16.82
N ILE A 4 -5.68 -8.36 16.98
CA ILE A 4 -5.15 -7.58 15.87
C ILE A 4 -4.07 -8.40 15.13
N ARG A 5 -4.03 -8.27 13.81
CA ARG A 5 -3.04 -8.89 12.91
C ARG A 5 -2.51 -7.82 11.97
N ALA A 6 -1.25 -7.97 11.57
CA ALA A 6 -0.63 -7.15 10.55
C ALA A 6 -0.39 -7.99 9.30
N PHE A 7 -0.68 -7.41 8.14
CA PHE A 7 -0.44 -8.03 6.85
C PHE A 7 0.73 -7.32 6.16
N ARG A 8 1.55 -8.09 5.46
CA ARG A 8 2.68 -7.58 4.70
C ARG A 8 2.48 -7.91 3.23
N GLY A 9 2.94 -7.01 2.39
CA GLY A 9 3.11 -7.24 0.96
C GLY A 9 4.19 -6.33 0.42
N ALA A 10 4.70 -6.66 -0.75
CA ALA A 10 5.68 -5.89 -1.49
C ALA A 10 5.42 -6.07 -2.98
N ILE A 11 5.67 -5.02 -3.75
CA ILE A 11 5.61 -5.05 -5.22
C ILE A 11 6.71 -4.15 -5.76
N GLN A 12 7.21 -4.46 -6.96
CA GLN A 12 8.21 -3.65 -7.65
C GLN A 12 7.54 -2.86 -8.78
N LEU A 13 8.03 -1.65 -9.02
CA LEU A 13 7.75 -0.89 -10.23
C LEU A 13 8.84 -1.21 -11.25
N ASN A 14 8.49 -1.24 -12.54
CA ASN A 14 9.47 -1.33 -13.62
C ASN A 14 10.07 0.04 -13.94
N VAL A 15 9.31 1.12 -13.73
CA VAL A 15 9.73 2.52 -13.94
C VAL A 15 9.21 3.40 -12.81
N ASP A 16 10.02 4.39 -12.37
CA ASP A 16 9.62 5.42 -11.41
C ASP A 16 8.65 6.42 -12.07
N ALA A 17 7.39 5.99 -12.28
CA ALA A 17 6.32 6.77 -12.88
C ALA A 17 5.04 6.69 -12.04
N SER A 18 4.37 7.82 -11.83
CA SER A 18 3.21 7.92 -10.92
C SER A 18 2.05 6.99 -11.33
N GLU A 19 1.82 6.81 -12.63
CA GLU A 19 0.81 5.85 -13.11
C GLU A 19 1.15 4.41 -12.73
N GLU A 20 2.42 4.04 -12.83
CA GLU A 20 2.89 2.71 -12.45
C GLU A 20 2.82 2.52 -10.93
N MET A 21 3.19 3.53 -10.14
CA MET A 21 3.02 3.53 -8.68
C MET A 21 1.58 3.22 -8.27
N ARG A 22 0.59 3.96 -8.82
CA ARG A 22 -0.82 3.74 -8.49
C ARG A 22 -1.29 2.35 -8.89
N LYS A 23 -0.93 1.91 -10.09
CA LYS A 23 -1.31 0.58 -10.61
C LYS A 23 -0.73 -0.54 -9.75
N CYS A 24 0.57 -0.49 -9.46
CA CYS A 24 1.25 -1.52 -8.66
C CYS A 24 0.72 -1.55 -7.22
N VAL A 25 0.54 -0.38 -6.57
CA VAL A 25 -0.04 -0.35 -5.23
C VAL A 25 -1.47 -0.90 -5.23
N ALA A 26 -2.32 -0.50 -6.17
CA ALA A 26 -3.69 -1.03 -6.26
C ALA A 26 -3.71 -2.55 -6.48
N GLN A 27 -2.82 -3.09 -7.31
CA GLN A 27 -2.66 -4.53 -7.50
C GLN A 27 -2.25 -5.22 -6.19
N LEU A 28 -1.24 -4.69 -5.50
CA LEU A 28 -0.75 -5.24 -4.24
C LEU A 28 -1.87 -5.29 -3.20
N LEU A 29 -2.65 -4.22 -3.06
CA LEU A 29 -3.76 -4.16 -2.11
C LEU A 29 -4.87 -5.14 -2.47
N LYS A 30 -5.22 -5.25 -3.75
CA LYS A 30 -6.19 -6.23 -4.22
C LYS A 30 -5.80 -7.65 -3.81
N GLU A 31 -4.55 -8.04 -4.07
CA GLU A 31 -4.05 -9.38 -3.74
C GLU A 31 -4.04 -9.63 -2.22
N ILE A 32 -3.63 -8.64 -1.40
CA ILE A 32 -3.67 -8.74 0.06
C ILE A 32 -5.10 -8.91 0.56
N PHE A 33 -6.05 -8.11 0.06
CA PHE A 33 -7.44 -8.15 0.50
C PHE A 33 -8.10 -9.48 0.13
N GLU A 34 -7.97 -9.91 -1.13
CA GLU A 34 -8.56 -11.15 -1.63
C GLU A 34 -7.98 -12.38 -0.89
N SER A 35 -6.67 -12.42 -0.68
CA SER A 35 -6.00 -13.56 -0.03
C SER A 35 -6.34 -13.70 1.46
N ASN A 36 -6.81 -12.63 2.10
CA ASN A 36 -7.06 -12.59 3.54
C ASN A 36 -8.53 -12.31 3.90
N SER A 37 -9.40 -12.14 2.90
CA SER A 37 -10.82 -11.78 3.08
C SER A 37 -11.00 -10.54 3.96
N ILE A 38 -10.24 -9.48 3.66
CA ILE A 38 -10.25 -8.20 4.39
C ILE A 38 -11.26 -7.26 3.74
N GLU A 39 -12.10 -6.63 4.54
CA GLU A 39 -12.96 -5.52 4.13
C GLU A 39 -12.39 -4.17 4.62
N ASN A 40 -12.81 -3.06 4.01
CA ASN A 40 -12.33 -1.73 4.40
C ASN A 40 -12.56 -1.41 5.89
N GLU A 41 -13.66 -1.92 6.46
CA GLU A 41 -14.05 -1.72 7.86
C GLU A 41 -13.16 -2.47 8.86
N ASP A 42 -12.39 -3.46 8.40
CA ASP A 42 -11.45 -4.22 9.24
C ASP A 42 -10.12 -3.47 9.44
N LEU A 43 -9.87 -2.41 8.66
CA LEU A 43 -8.59 -1.71 8.65
C LEU A 43 -8.46 -0.70 9.80
N ILE A 44 -7.30 -0.74 10.46
CA ILE A 44 -6.91 0.25 11.48
C ILE A 44 -6.04 1.35 10.86
N SER A 45 -5.00 0.95 10.12
CA SER A 45 -4.06 1.84 9.46
C SER A 45 -3.24 1.08 8.42
N MET A 46 -2.57 1.82 7.53
CA MET A 46 -1.61 1.24 6.58
C MET A 46 -0.32 2.07 6.58
N LEU A 47 0.81 1.37 6.60
CA LEU A 47 2.14 1.96 6.48
C LEU A 47 2.76 1.47 5.17
N PHE A 48 3.15 2.42 4.33
CA PHE A 48 3.86 2.16 3.09
C PHE A 48 5.33 2.55 3.26
N THR A 49 6.23 1.68 2.80
CA THR A 49 7.62 2.04 2.56
C THR A 49 7.91 1.98 1.06
N ALA A 50 8.74 2.88 0.58
CA ALA A 50 9.27 2.86 -0.78
C ALA A 50 10.80 2.97 -0.73
N THR A 51 11.49 2.27 -1.63
CA THR A 51 12.94 2.39 -1.75
C THR A 51 13.34 3.80 -2.23
N PRO A 52 14.55 4.29 -1.89
CA PRO A 52 14.95 5.67 -2.17
C PRO A 52 14.97 6.07 -3.66
N ASP A 53 14.99 5.10 -4.57
CA ASP A 53 14.94 5.28 -6.02
C ASP A 53 13.53 5.59 -6.55
N LEU A 54 12.49 5.45 -5.73
CA LEU A 54 11.11 5.77 -6.10
C LEU A 54 10.69 7.14 -5.57
N THR A 55 10.55 8.11 -6.47
CA THR A 55 10.25 9.50 -6.15
C THR A 55 9.03 10.07 -6.89
N CYS A 56 8.44 9.29 -7.81
CA CYS A 56 7.40 9.77 -8.71
C CYS A 56 6.06 10.10 -8.03
N GLU A 57 5.71 9.44 -6.92
CA GLU A 57 4.45 9.64 -6.19
C GLU A 57 4.46 8.94 -4.83
N PHE A 58 3.61 9.39 -3.90
CA PHE A 58 3.36 8.66 -2.66
C PHE A 58 2.55 7.37 -2.92
N PRO A 59 2.98 6.21 -2.40
CA PRO A 59 2.23 4.96 -2.52
C PRO A 59 0.79 5.05 -2.01
N ALA A 60 0.55 5.85 -0.96
CA ALA A 60 -0.79 6.08 -0.39
C ALA A 60 -1.81 6.62 -1.41
N VAL A 61 -1.38 7.29 -2.49
CA VAL A 61 -2.30 7.73 -3.56
C VAL A 61 -2.90 6.51 -4.28
N GLY A 62 -2.11 5.46 -4.51
CA GLY A 62 -2.63 4.20 -5.06
C GLY A 62 -3.71 3.56 -4.19
N ALA A 63 -3.55 3.62 -2.86
CA ALA A 63 -4.57 3.16 -1.92
C ALA A 63 -5.85 3.99 -1.97
N ARG A 64 -5.73 5.33 -2.12
CA ARG A 64 -6.87 6.22 -2.27
C ARG A 64 -7.64 5.94 -3.57
N VAL A 65 -6.93 5.71 -4.68
CA VAL A 65 -7.52 5.31 -5.97
C VAL A 65 -8.17 3.92 -5.89
N PHE A 66 -7.61 3.01 -5.09
CA PHE A 66 -8.20 1.69 -4.81
C PHE A 66 -9.51 1.77 -4.01
N GLY A 67 -9.84 2.91 -3.39
CA GLY A 67 -11.08 3.12 -2.64
C GLY A 67 -10.91 3.18 -1.12
N ILE A 68 -9.67 3.18 -0.62
CA ILE A 68 -9.40 3.37 0.81
C ILE A 68 -9.41 4.86 1.11
N THR A 69 -10.53 5.45 1.52
CA THR A 69 -10.66 6.90 1.77
C THR A 69 -10.54 7.30 3.24
N ASP A 70 -11.06 6.48 4.14
CA ASP A 70 -11.27 6.86 5.56
C ASP A 70 -10.25 6.22 6.52
N VAL A 71 -9.30 5.43 6.00
CA VAL A 71 -8.25 4.79 6.79
C VAL A 71 -7.02 5.72 6.87
N PRO A 72 -6.41 5.89 8.06
CA PRO A 72 -5.14 6.59 8.23
C PRO A 72 -4.00 5.87 7.47
N LEU A 73 -3.31 6.62 6.61
CA LEU A 73 -2.17 6.13 5.82
C LEU A 73 -0.93 6.96 6.14
N ILE A 74 0.24 6.32 6.19
CA ILE A 74 1.54 7.01 6.26
C ILE A 74 2.53 6.36 5.29
N CYS A 75 3.40 7.19 4.70
CA CYS A 75 4.50 6.74 3.85
C CYS A 75 5.84 7.06 4.51
N ALA A 76 6.84 6.21 4.32
CA ALA A 76 8.22 6.43 4.72
C ALA A 76 9.19 5.92 3.63
N SER A 77 10.43 6.38 3.68
CA SER A 77 11.50 5.73 2.90
C SER A 77 11.90 4.43 3.59
N GLU A 78 12.10 3.38 2.81
CA GLU A 78 12.77 2.17 3.26
C GLU A 78 14.26 2.44 3.48
N ILE A 79 14.90 1.59 4.30
CA ILE A 79 16.36 1.60 4.45
C ILE A 79 17.05 1.26 3.12
N ASP A 80 18.13 1.97 2.81
CA ASP A 80 18.95 1.76 1.61
C ASP A 80 20.00 0.68 1.87
N VAL A 81 19.65 -0.59 1.60
CA VAL A 81 20.50 -1.79 1.80
C VAL A 81 20.83 -2.52 0.52
#